data_AF-A0A3M0YJ02-F1
#
_entry.id   AF-A0A3M0YJ02-F1
#
_cell.length_a   1.000
_cell.length_b   1.000
_cell.length_c   1.000
_cell.angle_alpha   90.00
_cell.angle_beta   90.00
_cell.angle_gamma   90.00
#
_symmetry.space_group_name_H-M   'P 1'
#
loop_
_entity.id
_entity.type
_entity.pdbx_description
1 polymer ?
#
loop_
_entity_poly.entity_id
_entity_poly.type
_entity_poly.pdbx_seq_one_letter_code
_entity_poly.pdbx_strand_id
1 'polypeptide(L)'
;MIDVVTRHVVTMSRRHGLLRLVGVVTRHGQRAIIFHITRLMKLEEAIRQKRFRGSRHKAFLNIIWAHNLLSGKLEQVMKRAGLTSRQYNVLRILRGSYPEPMAMHEVKNRLLDRQSDLTRLTDRLIQKGWIERLDCPTDRRRVHIRITEAGLALLASLDHIEQEVDTLLASLTDAEVDELNRLLDKLCASQEP
;
A
#
# COMPACT_ATOMS: atom_id res chain seq x y z
N MET A 1 6.30 31.50 -3.80
CA MET A 1 6.42 31.19 -5.24
C MET A 1 7.83 30.68 -5.50
N ILE A 2 8.05 29.36 -5.34
CA ILE A 2 9.22 28.67 -5.91
C ILE A 2 8.66 27.34 -6.41
N ASP A 3 8.37 27.28 -7.70
CA ASP A 3 8.11 26.06 -8.44
C ASP A 3 9.34 25.15 -8.33
N VAL A 4 9.22 24.07 -7.56
CA VAL A 4 10.14 22.94 -7.67
C VAL A 4 9.55 22.03 -8.74
N VAL A 5 9.92 22.28 -10.00
CA VAL A 5 9.62 21.37 -11.11
C VAL A 5 10.47 20.12 -10.93
N THR A 6 9.96 19.14 -10.18
CA THR A 6 10.58 17.83 -10.03
C THR A 6 10.29 16.98 -11.27
N ARG A 7 11.08 17.15 -12.34
CA ARG A 7 11.07 16.18 -13.45
C ARG A 7 11.88 14.95 -13.05
N HIS A 8 11.19 13.89 -12.65
CA HIS A 8 11.78 12.56 -12.50
C HIS A 8 11.99 11.96 -13.90
N VAL A 9 13.21 12.04 -14.44
CA VAL A 9 13.57 11.25 -15.63
C VAL A 9 14.01 9.88 -15.14
N VAL A 10 13.10 8.91 -15.20
CA VAL A 10 13.39 7.51 -14.88
C VAL A 10 14.00 6.86 -16.11
N THR A 11 15.32 6.65 -16.11
CA THR A 11 15.99 5.79 -17.10
C THR A 11 16.57 4.57 -16.41
N MET A 12 16.03 3.39 -16.73
CA MET A 12 16.53 2.10 -16.27
C MET A 12 17.69 1.62 -17.16
N SER A 13 18.82 1.22 -16.55
CA SER A 13 19.93 0.61 -17.27
C SER A 13 20.40 -0.65 -16.54
N ARG A 14 20.23 -1.82 -17.19
CA ARG A 14 20.72 -3.12 -16.70
C ARG A 14 22.16 -3.33 -17.18
N ARG A 15 23.16 -2.88 -16.41
CA ARG A 15 24.54 -3.40 -16.50
C ARG A 15 24.96 -3.94 -15.14
N HIS A 16 25.39 -5.21 -15.08
CA HIS A 16 25.91 -5.92 -13.89
C HIS A 16 24.90 -6.30 -12.78
N GLY A 17 23.60 -6.47 -13.07
CA GLY A 17 22.64 -6.98 -12.09
C GLY A 17 22.24 -5.99 -10.98
N LEU A 18 22.55 -4.71 -11.15
CA LEU A 18 22.12 -3.62 -10.27
C LEU A 18 21.04 -2.79 -10.95
N LEU A 19 19.91 -2.57 -10.25
CA LEU A 19 18.92 -1.57 -10.63
C LEU A 19 19.43 -0.21 -10.17
N ARG A 20 19.70 0.68 -11.12
CA ARG A 20 20.04 2.09 -10.85
C ARG A 20 18.80 2.94 -11.07
N LEU A 21 18.28 3.54 -10.00
CA LEU A 21 17.40 4.69 -10.12
C LEU A 21 18.29 5.94 -10.18
N VAL A 22 18.19 6.70 -11.27
CA VAL A 22 18.90 7.98 -11.43
C VAL A 22 17.88 9.09 -11.18
N GLY A 23 17.99 9.76 -10.04
CA GLY A 23 17.25 10.98 -9.76
C GLY A 23 18.19 12.18 -9.88
N VAL A 24 17.81 13.20 -10.64
CA VAL A 24 18.50 14.49 -10.66
C VAL A 24 17.73 15.44 -9.76
N VAL A 25 18.32 15.79 -8.61
CA VAL A 25 17.76 16.83 -7.73
C VAL A 25 18.53 18.12 -7.98
N THR A 26 17.80 19.21 -8.19
CA THR A 26 18.39 20.53 -8.39
C THR A 26 17.97 21.43 -7.23
N ARG A 27 18.94 21.90 -6.43
CA ARG A 27 18.70 22.85 -5.34
C ARG A 27 19.80 23.92 -5.36
N HIS A 28 19.41 25.20 -5.38
CA HIS A 28 20.34 26.35 -5.45
C HIS A 28 21.39 26.27 -6.58
N GLY A 29 20.98 25.88 -7.79
CA GLY A 29 21.88 25.84 -8.96
C GLY A 29 22.89 24.69 -8.97
N GLN A 30 22.97 23.88 -7.90
CA GLN A 30 23.77 22.65 -7.89
C GLN A 30 22.93 21.46 -8.37
N ARG A 31 23.44 20.75 -9.38
CA ARG A 31 22.90 19.47 -9.84
C ARG A 31 23.56 18.36 -9.05
N ALA A 32 22.79 17.62 -8.26
CA ALA A 32 23.25 16.39 -7.63
C ALA A 32 22.63 15.18 -8.33
N ILE A 33 23.47 14.25 -8.79
CA ILE A 33 23.03 12.96 -9.32
C ILE A 33 22.95 12.00 -8.13
N ILE A 34 21.74 11.61 -7.74
CA ILE A 34 21.54 10.60 -6.70
C ILE A 34 21.44 9.25 -7.39
N PHE A 35 22.41 8.38 -7.14
CA PHE A 35 22.34 6.97 -7.53
C PHE A 35 21.68 6.18 -6.41
N HIS A 36 20.41 5.81 -6.57
CA HIS A 36 19.85 4.72 -5.77
C HIS A 36 20.33 3.41 -6.40
N ILE A 37 21.44 2.90 -5.87
CA ILE A 37 21.89 1.54 -6.14
C ILE A 37 21.07 0.61 -5.25
N THR A 38 19.97 0.07 -5.77
CA THR A 38 19.23 -0.97 -5.06
C THR A 38 19.95 -2.29 -5.32
N ARG A 39 20.86 -2.68 -4.42
CA ARG A 39 21.41 -4.04 -4.41
C ARG A 39 20.24 -5.00 -4.24
N LEU A 40 20.08 -5.93 -5.18
CA LEU A 40 19.13 -7.03 -5.05
C LEU A 40 19.56 -7.88 -3.85
N MET A 41 18.96 -7.63 -2.69
CA MET A 41 19.23 -8.40 -1.48
C MET A 41 18.46 -9.71 -1.60
N LYS A 42 19.20 -10.82 -1.72
CA LYS A 42 18.60 -12.15 -1.71
C LYS A 42 18.06 -12.45 -0.32
N LEU A 43 16.97 -13.22 -0.23
CA LEU A 43 16.40 -13.62 1.05
C LEU A 43 17.45 -14.25 1.98
N GLU A 44 18.32 -15.09 1.41
CA GLU A 44 19.44 -15.72 2.10
C GLU A 44 20.28 -14.73 2.91
N GLU A 45 20.55 -13.56 2.34
CA GLU A 45 21.30 -12.48 2.97
C GLU A 45 20.43 -11.78 4.02
N ALA A 46 19.18 -11.49 3.67
CA ALA A 46 18.23 -10.74 4.49
C ALA A 46 17.94 -11.42 5.83
N ILE A 47 17.71 -12.73 5.83
CA ILE A 47 17.40 -13.51 7.04
C ILE A 47 18.59 -14.34 7.54
N ARG A 48 19.79 -14.13 6.96
CA ARG A 48 21.03 -14.84 7.30
C ARG A 48 20.89 -16.37 7.29
N GLN A 49 20.12 -16.90 6.34
CA GLN A 49 19.81 -18.32 6.22
C GLN A 49 20.43 -18.90 4.95
N LYS A 50 21.34 -19.86 5.10
CA LYS A 50 22.05 -20.48 3.96
C LYS A 50 21.31 -21.64 3.30
N ARG A 51 20.40 -22.31 4.02
CA ARG A 51 19.71 -23.51 3.55
C ARG A 51 18.20 -23.39 3.75
N PHE A 52 17.44 -23.80 2.75
CA PHE A 52 16.00 -23.99 2.84
C PHE A 52 15.66 -25.46 2.63
N ARG A 53 14.57 -25.93 3.23
CA ARG A 53 14.04 -27.29 2.99
C ARG A 53 13.75 -27.57 1.49
N GLY A 54 13.51 -26.52 0.70
CA GLY A 54 13.32 -26.58 -0.74
C GLY A 54 12.76 -25.26 -1.29
N SER A 55 12.52 -25.19 -2.60
CA SER A 55 12.05 -23.97 -3.28
C SER A 55 10.71 -23.46 -2.74
N ARG A 56 9.78 -24.35 -2.37
CA ARG A 56 8.49 -23.97 -1.76
C ARG A 56 8.66 -23.27 -0.41
N HIS A 57 9.55 -23.80 0.44
CA HIS A 57 9.84 -23.18 1.74
C HIS A 57 10.49 -21.80 1.58
N LYS A 58 11.43 -21.67 0.64
CA LYS A 58 12.04 -20.37 0.31
C LYS A 58 10.98 -19.38 -0.19
N ALA A 59 10.11 -19.79 -1.10
CA ALA A 59 9.04 -18.96 -1.64
C ALA A 59 8.08 -18.47 -0.53
N PHE A 60 7.66 -19.37 0.36
CA PHE A 60 6.82 -19.02 1.51
C PHE A 60 7.45 -17.94 2.39
N LEU A 61 8.73 -18.10 2.77
CA LEU A 61 9.44 -17.10 3.57
C LEU A 61 9.65 -15.79 2.81
N ASN A 62 9.87 -15.85 1.49
CA ASN A 62 9.98 -14.67 0.64
C ASN A 62 8.70 -13.84 0.62
N ILE A 63 7.53 -14.49 0.54
CA ILE A 63 6.22 -13.81 0.57
C ILE A 63 6.04 -13.09 1.90
N ILE A 64 6.33 -13.75 3.03
CA ILE A 64 6.22 -13.14 4.36
C ILE A 64 7.19 -11.95 4.48
N TRP A 65 8.44 -12.13 4.05
CA TRP A 65 9.44 -11.08 4.11
C TRP A 65 9.06 -9.86 3.26
N ALA A 66 8.64 -10.10 2.02
CA ALA A 66 8.18 -9.06 1.11
C ALA A 66 6.95 -8.33 1.68
N HIS A 67 5.97 -9.06 2.20
CA HIS A 67 4.81 -8.48 2.89
C HIS A 67 5.23 -7.55 4.03
N ASN A 68 6.09 -8.02 4.94
CA ASN A 68 6.53 -7.22 6.09
C ASN A 68 7.26 -5.94 5.64
N LEU A 69 8.10 -6.04 4.61
CA LEU A 69 8.83 -4.88 4.08
C LEU A 69 7.88 -3.86 3.44
N LEU A 70 6.95 -4.31 2.60
CA LEU A 70 6.00 -3.45 1.90
C LEU A 70 5.00 -2.82 2.88
N SER A 71 4.43 -3.62 3.78
CA SER A 71 3.53 -3.15 4.84
C SER A 71 4.21 -2.13 5.75
N GLY A 72 5.48 -2.35 6.11
CA GLY A 72 6.24 -1.40 6.93
C GLY A 72 6.44 -0.05 6.25
N LYS A 73 6.72 -0.04 4.93
CA LYS A 73 6.83 1.20 4.15
C LYS A 73 5.48 1.91 4.03
N LEU A 74 4.41 1.17 3.72
CA LEU A 74 3.05 1.73 3.68
C LEU A 74 2.66 2.35 5.03
N GLU A 75 2.97 1.70 6.15
CA GLU A 75 2.68 2.23 7.47
C GLU A 75 3.46 3.53 7.77
N GLN A 76 4.73 3.61 7.39
CA GLN A 76 5.53 4.83 7.55
C GLN A 76 4.94 6.02 6.78
N VAL A 77 4.45 5.74 5.59
CA VAL A 77 3.81 6.72 4.72
C VAL A 77 2.48 7.17 5.32
N MET A 78 1.60 6.24 5.70
CA MET A 78 0.30 6.55 6.31
C MET A 78 0.41 7.29 7.64
N LYS A 79 1.46 7.01 8.42
CA LYS A 79 1.72 7.71 9.68
C LYS A 79 1.88 9.22 9.49
N ARG A 80 2.42 9.68 8.37
CA ARG A 80 2.55 11.13 8.06
C ARG A 80 1.19 11.80 7.89
N ALA A 81 0.20 11.05 7.42
CA ALA A 81 -1.20 11.47 7.31
C ALA A 81 -2.01 11.24 8.61
N GLY A 82 -1.35 10.84 9.70
CA GLY A 82 -2.01 10.48 10.95
C GLY A 82 -2.88 9.22 10.84
N LEU A 83 -2.68 8.38 9.83
CA LEU A 83 -3.42 7.14 9.57
C LEU A 83 -2.57 5.91 9.89
N THR A 84 -3.24 4.79 10.15
CA THR A 84 -2.66 3.46 9.96
C THR A 84 -3.03 2.91 8.59
N SER A 85 -2.26 1.98 8.05
CA SER A 85 -2.59 1.27 6.79
C SER A 85 -3.99 0.66 6.80
N ARG A 86 -4.45 0.13 7.96
CA ARG A 86 -5.79 -0.42 8.14
C ARG A 86 -6.89 0.65 8.09
N GLN A 87 -6.67 1.81 8.73
CA GLN A 87 -7.60 2.94 8.67
C GLN A 87 -7.73 3.49 7.26
N TYR A 88 -6.59 3.62 6.57
CA TYR A 88 -6.55 4.01 5.17
C TYR A 88 -7.34 3.03 4.28
N ASN A 89 -7.20 1.71 4.50
CA ASN A 89 -7.96 0.71 3.75
C ASN A 89 -9.48 0.88 3.91
N VAL A 90 -9.97 1.11 5.14
CA VAL A 90 -11.39 1.41 5.38
C VAL A 90 -11.84 2.63 4.58
N LEU A 91 -11.07 3.72 4.61
CA LEU A 91 -11.39 4.94 3.85
C LEU A 91 -11.42 4.67 2.34
N ARG A 92 -10.43 3.95 1.79
CA ARG A 92 -10.37 3.60 0.36
C ARG A 92 -11.57 2.75 -0.08
N ILE A 93 -12.00 1.80 0.77
CA ILE A 93 -13.20 0.98 0.52
C ILE A 93 -14.45 1.87 0.44
N LEU A 94 -14.61 2.80 1.40
CA LEU A 94 -15.77 3.71 1.45
C LEU A 94 -15.73 4.76 0.33
N ARG A 95 -14.55 5.24 -0.08
CA ARG A 95 -14.38 6.11 -1.26
C ARG A 95 -14.97 5.46 -2.51
N GLY A 96 -14.77 4.16 -2.69
CA GLY A 96 -15.31 3.42 -3.84
C GLY A 96 -16.82 3.18 -3.83
N SER A 97 -17.50 3.40 -2.71
CA SER A 97 -18.97 3.33 -2.63
C SER A 97 -19.65 4.68 -2.48
N TYR A 98 -18.89 5.76 -2.26
CA TYR A 98 -19.45 7.10 -2.09
C TYR A 98 -20.29 7.51 -3.32
N PRO A 99 -21.48 8.12 -3.14
CA PRO A 99 -22.07 8.64 -1.89
C PRO A 99 -22.86 7.61 -1.06
N GLU A 100 -22.94 6.36 -1.50
CA GLU A 100 -23.73 5.33 -0.84
C GLU A 100 -23.04 4.82 0.44
N PRO A 101 -23.81 4.67 1.54
CA PRO A 101 -23.29 4.07 2.75
C PRO A 101 -23.08 2.57 2.59
N MET A 102 -22.18 2.00 3.39
CA MET A 102 -21.86 0.58 3.35
C MET A 102 -22.08 -0.07 4.72
N ALA A 103 -22.57 -1.30 4.74
CA ALA A 103 -22.75 -2.01 6.00
C ALA A 103 -21.41 -2.50 6.54
N MET A 104 -21.26 -2.49 7.87
CA MET A 104 -20.01 -2.91 8.53
C MET A 104 -19.51 -4.29 8.05
N HIS A 105 -20.40 -5.25 7.84
CA HIS A 105 -20.03 -6.59 7.35
C HIS A 105 -19.50 -6.60 5.90
N GLU A 106 -19.97 -5.71 5.03
CA GLU A 106 -19.46 -5.57 3.66
C GLU A 106 -18.08 -4.93 3.65
N VAL A 107 -17.89 -3.89 4.48
CA VAL A 107 -16.57 -3.28 4.69
C VAL A 107 -15.59 -4.34 5.22
N LYS A 108 -16.00 -5.14 6.20
CA LYS A 108 -15.22 -6.24 6.76
C LYS A 108 -14.78 -7.25 5.70
N ASN A 109 -15.65 -7.57 4.74
CA ASN A 109 -15.36 -8.50 3.65
C ASN A 109 -14.34 -7.96 2.64
N ARG A 110 -14.21 -6.63 2.52
CA ARG A 110 -13.28 -5.98 1.59
C ARG A 110 -11.94 -5.60 2.22
N LEU A 111 -11.80 -5.72 3.54
CA LEU A 111 -10.53 -5.47 4.22
C LEU A 111 -9.44 -6.44 3.75
N LEU A 112 -8.25 -5.90 3.49
CA LEU A 112 -7.05 -6.73 3.20
C LEU A 112 -6.65 -7.58 4.42
N ASP A 113 -6.88 -7.06 5.64
CA ASP A 113 -6.70 -7.79 6.89
C ASP A 113 -8.08 -8.04 7.54
N ARG A 114 -8.66 -9.20 7.22
CA ARG A 114 -9.97 -9.63 7.72
C ARG A 114 -9.97 -9.97 9.21
N GLN A 115 -8.83 -9.99 9.91
CA GLN A 115 -8.78 -10.20 11.37
C GLN A 115 -8.87 -8.88 12.14
N SER A 116 -8.84 -7.73 11.47
CA SER A 116 -8.89 -6.41 12.11
C SER A 116 -10.18 -6.15 12.89
N ASP A 117 -10.09 -5.60 14.10
CA ASP A 117 -11.23 -5.06 14.85
C ASP A 117 -11.81 -3.83 14.12
N LEU A 118 -12.82 -4.08 13.28
CA LEU A 118 -13.41 -3.06 12.41
C LEU A 118 -14.13 -1.99 13.24
N THR A 119 -14.80 -2.37 14.33
CA THR A 119 -15.51 -1.42 15.22
C THR A 119 -14.53 -0.38 15.77
N ARG A 120 -13.41 -0.83 16.35
CA ARG A 120 -12.39 0.09 16.87
C ARG A 120 -11.67 0.91 15.79
N LEU A 121 -11.60 0.39 14.56
CA LEU A 121 -11.07 1.17 13.43
C LEU A 121 -12.05 2.29 13.04
N THR A 122 -13.33 1.96 12.90
CA THR A 122 -14.37 2.91 12.48
C THR A 122 -14.63 3.96 13.54
N ASP A 123 -14.66 3.60 14.83
CA ASP A 123 -14.89 4.57 15.91
C ASP A 123 -13.80 5.65 15.92
N ARG A 124 -12.54 5.27 15.67
CA ARG A 124 -11.43 6.23 15.55
C ARG A 124 -11.51 7.09 14.29
N LEU A 125 -12.06 6.58 13.20
CA LEU A 125 -12.29 7.35 11.98
C LEU A 125 -13.46 8.34 12.14
N ILE A 126 -14.52 7.93 12.87
CA ILE A 126 -15.65 8.78 13.23
C ILE A 126 -15.19 9.92 14.15
N GLN A 127 -14.38 9.62 15.18
CA GLN A 127 -13.80 10.63 16.07
C GLN A 127 -12.97 11.68 15.32
N LYS A 128 -12.36 11.29 14.19
CA LYS A 128 -11.61 12.20 13.32
C LYS A 128 -12.47 12.94 12.29
N GLY A 129 -13.76 12.63 12.22
CA GLY A 129 -14.70 13.21 11.25
C GLY A 129 -14.49 12.75 9.80
N TRP A 130 -13.72 11.67 9.57
CA TRP A 130 -13.43 11.16 8.22
C TRP A 130 -14.47 10.16 7.71
N ILE A 131 -15.23 9.56 8.62
CA ILE A 131 -16.42 8.76 8.30
C ILE A 131 -17.54 9.14 9.25
N GLU A 132 -18.77 8.86 8.87
CA GLU A 132 -19.95 9.05 9.70
C GLU A 132 -20.75 7.75 9.81
N ARG A 133 -21.49 7.63 10.91
CA ARG A 133 -22.42 6.52 11.14
C ARG A 133 -23.81 6.95 10.68
N LEU A 134 -24.47 6.07 9.93
CA LEU A 134 -25.82 6.29 9.42
C LEU A 134 -26.73 5.19 9.95
N ASP A 135 -27.95 5.58 10.31
CA ASP A 135 -28.99 4.62 10.67
C ASP A 135 -29.43 3.87 9.41
N CYS A 136 -29.61 2.56 9.56
CA CYS A 136 -30.22 1.75 8.52
C CYS A 136 -31.74 1.94 8.55
N PRO A 137 -32.37 2.44 7.46
CA PRO A 137 -33.81 2.71 7.43
C PRO A 137 -34.66 1.44 7.64
N THR A 138 -34.13 0.29 7.25
CA THR A 138 -34.84 -1.00 7.22
C THR A 138 -34.50 -1.92 8.40
N ASP A 139 -33.38 -1.70 9.08
CA ASP A 139 -32.96 -2.51 10.23
C ASP A 139 -32.02 -1.73 11.14
N ARG A 140 -32.56 -1.12 12.20
CA ARG A 140 -31.80 -0.34 13.20
C ARG A 140 -30.71 -1.13 13.93
N ARG A 141 -30.65 -2.46 13.79
CA ARG A 141 -29.57 -3.28 14.34
C ARG A 141 -28.33 -3.28 13.44
N ARG A 142 -28.46 -2.84 12.17
CA ARG A 142 -27.36 -2.77 11.22
C ARG A 142 -26.77 -1.37 11.20
N VAL A 143 -25.48 -1.31 11.46
CA VAL A 143 -24.70 -0.07 11.39
C VAL A 143 -24.20 0.13 9.97
N HIS A 144 -24.61 1.24 9.36
CA HIS A 144 -24.03 1.73 8.11
C HIS A 144 -22.98 2.80 8.41
N ILE A 145 -21.95 2.84 7.57
CA ILE A 145 -20.93 3.88 7.61
C ILE A 145 -20.69 4.44 6.22
N ARG A 146 -20.34 5.73 6.16
CA ARG A 146 -20.03 6.43 4.91
C ARG A 146 -18.81 7.31 5.12
N ILE A 147 -18.00 7.48 4.10
CA ILE A 147 -16.91 8.46 4.11
C ILE A 147 -17.48 9.87 4.01
N THR A 148 -16.95 10.80 4.79
CA THR A 148 -17.35 12.21 4.74
C THR A 148 -16.57 12.95 3.65
N GLU A 149 -17.00 14.17 3.30
CA GLU A 149 -16.22 15.07 2.44
C GLU A 149 -14.80 15.33 3.00
N ALA A 150 -14.66 15.44 4.32
CA ALA A 150 -13.34 15.57 4.95
C ALA A 150 -12.48 14.31 4.76
N GLY A 151 -13.08 13.12 4.82
CA GLY A 151 -12.39 11.87 4.51
C GLY A 151 -11.98 11.76 3.03
N LEU A 152 -12.84 12.21 2.11
CA LEU A 152 -12.53 12.26 0.68
C LEU A 152 -11.39 13.24 0.39
N ALA A 153 -11.44 14.44 0.96
CA ALA A 153 -10.38 15.44 0.83
C ALA A 153 -9.03 14.94 1.39
N LEU A 154 -9.06 14.23 2.53
CA LEU A 154 -7.87 13.55 3.04
C LEU A 154 -7.33 12.56 2.02
N LEU A 155 -8.14 11.64 1.51
CA LEU A 155 -7.68 10.66 0.52
C LEU A 155 -7.12 11.31 -0.74
N ALA A 156 -7.76 12.37 -1.25
CA ALA A 156 -7.27 13.11 -2.40
C ALA A 156 -5.86 13.70 -2.16
N SER A 157 -5.58 14.16 -0.94
CA SER A 157 -4.22 14.61 -0.57
C SER A 157 -3.19 13.48 -0.52
N LEU A 158 -3.64 12.23 -0.41
CA LEU A 158 -2.81 11.04 -0.40
C LEU A 158 -2.69 10.38 -1.78
N ASP A 159 -3.38 10.84 -2.83
CA ASP A 159 -3.29 10.21 -4.15
C ASP A 159 -1.87 10.29 -4.73
N HIS A 160 -1.13 11.38 -4.48
CA HIS A 160 0.29 11.46 -4.85
C HIS A 160 1.14 10.43 -4.09
N ILE A 161 0.73 10.11 -2.87
CA ILE A 161 1.40 9.17 -1.99
C ILE A 161 1.10 7.73 -2.42
N GLU A 162 -0.10 7.45 -2.93
CA GLU A 162 -0.42 6.16 -3.55
C GLU A 162 0.55 5.88 -4.72
N GLN A 163 0.86 6.88 -5.54
CA GLN A 163 1.88 6.75 -6.59
C GLN A 163 3.28 6.46 -6.04
N GLU A 164 3.65 7.00 -4.86
CA GLU A 164 4.89 6.63 -4.18
C GLU A 164 4.87 5.16 -3.72
N VAL A 165 3.71 4.63 -3.34
CA VAL A 165 3.56 3.21 -2.97
C VAL A 165 3.76 2.32 -4.19
N ASP A 166 3.31 2.71 -5.39
CA ASP A 166 3.57 1.97 -6.62
C ASP A 166 5.07 1.87 -6.92
N THR A 167 5.85 2.89 -6.56
CA THR A 167 7.32 2.85 -6.70
C THR A 167 7.98 1.78 -5.82
N LEU A 168 7.28 1.21 -4.83
CA LEU A 168 7.80 0.09 -4.05
C LEU A 168 8.04 -1.16 -4.90
N LEU A 169 7.32 -1.29 -6.02
CA LEU A 169 7.50 -2.35 -6.99
C LEU A 169 8.34 -1.92 -8.21
N ALA A 170 8.92 -0.72 -8.21
CA ALA A 170 9.67 -0.17 -9.35
C ALA A 170 10.89 -1.02 -9.77
N SER A 171 11.33 -1.99 -8.97
CA SER A 171 12.36 -2.96 -9.36
C SER A 171 11.87 -4.02 -10.35
N LEU A 172 10.57 -4.19 -10.49
CA LEU A 172 9.92 -5.14 -11.39
C LEU A 172 9.51 -4.42 -12.67
N THR A 173 9.66 -5.11 -13.80
CA THR A 173 9.04 -4.72 -15.08
C THR A 173 7.55 -5.02 -15.05
N ASP A 174 6.77 -4.39 -15.94
CA ASP A 174 5.31 -4.62 -16.02
C ASP A 174 4.99 -6.11 -16.21
N ALA A 175 5.73 -6.82 -17.07
CA ALA A 175 5.56 -8.25 -17.27
C ALA A 175 5.87 -9.09 -16.01
N GLU A 176 6.85 -8.67 -15.20
CA GLU A 176 7.16 -9.32 -13.92
C GLU A 176 6.08 -9.03 -12.86
N VAL A 177 5.48 -7.83 -12.88
CA VAL A 177 4.32 -7.47 -12.03
C VAL A 177 3.10 -8.30 -12.41
N ASP A 178 2.80 -8.44 -13.69
CA ASP A 178 1.68 -9.24 -14.19
C ASP A 178 1.85 -10.73 -13.81
N GLU A 179 3.05 -11.28 -13.99
CA GLU A 179 3.35 -12.64 -13.57
C GLU A 179 3.26 -12.81 -12.04
N LEU A 180 3.74 -11.83 -11.27
CA LEU A 180 3.61 -11.84 -9.81
C LEU A 180 2.13 -11.85 -9.39
N ASN A 181 1.30 -10.97 -9.97
CA ASN A 181 -0.14 -10.93 -9.71
C ASN A 181 -0.78 -12.28 -10.02
N ARG A 182 -0.52 -12.85 -11.20
CA ARG A 182 -1.03 -14.16 -11.60
C ARG A 182 -0.65 -15.28 -10.62
N LEU A 183 0.60 -15.27 -10.12
CA LEU A 183 1.08 -16.27 -9.16
C LEU A 183 0.47 -16.10 -7.77
N LEU A 184 0.28 -14.85 -7.31
CA LEU A 184 -0.37 -14.55 -6.03
C LEU A 184 -1.86 -14.89 -6.07
N ASP A 185 -2.56 -14.54 -7.14
CA ASP A 185 -3.98 -14.87 -7.32
C ASP A 185 -4.20 -16.38 -7.31
N LYS A 186 -3.36 -17.13 -8.03
CA LYS A 186 -3.37 -18.60 -8.01
C LYS A 186 -3.13 -19.17 -6.62
N LEU A 187 -2.23 -18.54 -5.84
CA LEU A 187 -1.97 -18.95 -4.46
C LEU A 187 -3.21 -18.70 -3.59
N CYS A 188 -3.78 -17.49 -3.61
CA CYS A 188 -4.94 -17.11 -2.81
C CYS A 188 -6.17 -17.96 -3.13
N ALA A 189 -6.47 -18.19 -4.41
CA ALA A 189 -7.61 -19.02 -4.84
C ALA A 189 -7.53 -20.48 -4.35
N SER A 190 -6.32 -20.99 -4.04
CA SER A 190 -6.15 -22.33 -3.48
C SER A 190 -6.36 -22.41 -1.96
N GLN A 191 -6.50 -21.26 -1.28
CA GLN A 191 -6.59 -21.15 0.18
C GLN A 191 -7.96 -20.61 0.64
N GLU A 192 -8.75 -20.02 -0.25
CA GLU A 192 -10.15 -19.70 0.04
C GLU A 192 -10.95 -21.01 0.19
N PRO A 193 -11.74 -21.15 1.27
CA PRO A 193 -12.55 -22.35 1.52
C PRO A 193 -13.68 -22.53 0.51
#